data_AF-A0A7S1WXI7-F1
#
_entry.id   AF-A0A7S1WXI7-F1
#
_cell.length_a   1.000
_cell.length_b   1.000
_cell.length_c   1.000
_cell.angle_alpha   90.00
_cell.angle_beta   90.00
_cell.angle_gamma   90.00
#
_symmetry.space_group_name_H-M   'P 1'
#
loop_
_entity.id
_entity.type
_entity.pdbx_description
1 polymer ?
#
loop_
_entity_poly.entity_id
_entity_poly.type
_entity_poly.pdbx_seq_one_letter_code
_entity_poly.pdbx_strand_id
1 'polypeptide(L)'
;SWLKPLWHRAPSRAGAVPDRPRRRGLMREPQRVLSLAYLLQFAAARASMPGTPWASVAKPDPRQCNLTAPVPRAMQLRNWRLGVSWRRACERKQRHPGWYPFERNWCWVGFKAECHANLKSHRSWTEIQEAAAKEGNAPPVSRAPFHPLKFPEVCDRPDHGARVNWTQEDWTASYGWFEESVAVYVLNLPQDIKRWETISARLEVLGIKATRVLGVDMRMPGALWAAKRAGWVPQEFRFERAQKVADEPSQAMGSILGTLGCASAHFKVQTRAIIDGSPLAVVLEDDSWLEDDFVPRLWSLVTSELPCDWQATALLSRCPFGVCVSRHLARVQPDANEPFW
;
A
#
# COMPACT_ATOMS: atom_id res chain seq x y z
N SER A 1 43.20 13.47 -1.60
CA SER A 1 44.13 14.56 -1.95
C SER A 1 43.69 15.17 -3.27
N TRP A 2 43.34 16.47 -3.28
CA TRP A 2 43.03 17.33 -4.46
C TRP A 2 41.71 16.97 -5.20
N LEU A 3 40.78 17.85 -5.59
CA LEU A 3 40.66 19.32 -5.65
C LEU A 3 39.17 19.73 -5.74
N LYS A 4 38.80 20.83 -5.10
CA LYS A 4 37.69 21.73 -5.49
C LYS A 4 38.23 22.84 -6.42
N PRO A 5 37.36 23.51 -7.19
CA PRO A 5 37.26 24.98 -7.09
C PRO A 5 35.78 25.44 -7.09
N LEU A 6 35.35 26.31 -6.15
CA LEU A 6 35.48 27.78 -6.08
C LEU A 6 34.74 28.54 -7.20
N TRP A 7 33.64 29.21 -6.83
CA TRP A 7 33.24 30.51 -7.41
C TRP A 7 32.71 31.44 -6.31
N HIS A 8 33.14 32.70 -6.39
CA HIS A 8 33.00 33.78 -5.41
C HIS A 8 31.63 34.48 -5.41
N ARG A 9 31.30 35.07 -4.25
CA ARG A 9 30.28 36.11 -4.03
C ARG A 9 30.74 37.49 -4.51
N ALA A 10 29.79 38.35 -4.90
CA ALA A 10 29.79 39.79 -4.59
C ALA A 10 28.34 40.35 -4.61
N PRO A 11 28.05 41.52 -3.99
CA PRO A 11 26.84 41.71 -3.16
C PRO A 11 25.82 42.77 -3.63
N SER A 12 24.79 42.97 -2.79
CA SER A 12 23.94 44.16 -2.55
C SER A 12 22.53 44.18 -3.17
N ARG A 13 21.47 44.22 -2.33
CA ARG A 13 20.79 45.44 -1.86
C ARG A 13 19.60 45.12 -0.96
N ALA A 14 19.31 46.06 -0.07
CA ALA A 14 18.25 46.05 0.92
C ALA A 14 16.86 46.29 0.31
N GLY A 15 15.84 45.81 1.04
CA GLY A 15 14.51 46.41 1.08
C GLY A 15 13.43 45.74 0.24
N ALA A 16 12.70 44.79 0.85
CA ALA A 16 11.26 44.58 0.61
C ALA A 16 10.68 43.65 1.68
N VAL A 17 9.60 44.09 2.32
CA VAL A 17 8.73 43.27 3.19
C VAL A 17 8.04 42.22 2.32
N PRO A 18 8.12 40.91 2.61
CA PRO A 18 7.41 39.93 1.81
C PRO A 18 5.95 39.89 2.24
N ASP A 19 5.11 40.40 1.34
CA ASP A 19 3.67 40.18 1.35
C ASP A 19 3.42 38.66 1.28
N ARG A 20 2.66 38.12 2.23
CA ARG A 20 2.39 36.67 2.29
C ARG A 20 1.63 36.26 1.02
N PRO A 21 2.17 35.37 0.16
CA PRO A 21 1.40 34.90 -0.97
C PRO A 21 0.23 34.07 -0.45
N ARG A 22 -1.00 34.53 -0.73
CA ARG A 22 -2.20 33.68 -0.70
C ARG A 22 -1.92 32.52 -1.65
N ARG A 23 -1.55 31.36 -1.11
CA ARG A 23 -1.48 30.09 -1.83
C ARG A 23 -2.89 29.74 -2.32
N ARG A 24 -3.28 30.24 -3.50
CA ARG A 24 -4.29 29.57 -4.34
C ARG A 24 -3.59 28.41 -5.03
N GLY A 25 -3.26 27.39 -4.26
CA GLY A 25 -2.93 26.08 -4.82
C GLY A 25 -4.25 25.40 -5.14
N LEU A 26 -4.66 25.41 -6.41
CA LEU A 26 -5.37 24.24 -6.93
C LEU A 26 -4.37 23.09 -6.83
N MET A 27 -4.35 22.39 -5.70
CA MET A 27 -3.81 21.04 -5.67
C MET A 27 -4.73 20.20 -6.55
N ARG A 28 -4.44 20.14 -7.85
CA ARG A 28 -4.67 18.90 -8.58
C ARG A 28 -3.71 17.92 -7.92
N GLU A 29 -4.25 17.15 -6.99
CA GLU A 29 -3.55 16.03 -6.38
C GLU A 29 -3.03 15.16 -7.52
N PRO A 30 -1.70 15.06 -7.73
CA PRO A 30 -1.20 14.06 -8.65
C PRO A 30 -1.66 12.73 -8.09
N GLN A 31 -2.36 11.93 -8.89
CA GLN A 31 -2.60 10.52 -8.63
C GLN A 31 -1.25 9.84 -8.47
N ARG A 32 -0.68 9.91 -7.25
CA ARG A 32 0.49 9.14 -6.88
C ARG A 32 -0.04 7.73 -6.70
N VAL A 33 0.18 6.92 -7.73
CA VAL A 33 0.06 5.47 -7.65
C VAL A 33 0.79 5.04 -6.38
N LEU A 34 0.05 4.39 -5.50
CA LEU A 34 0.58 3.93 -4.22
C LEU A 34 1.54 2.81 -4.54
N SER A 35 2.84 2.99 -4.28
CA SER A 35 3.82 1.91 -4.33
C SER A 35 3.38 0.80 -3.39
N LEU A 36 2.98 -0.34 -3.93
CA LEU A 36 2.58 -1.50 -3.13
C LEU A 36 3.59 -2.63 -3.32
N ALA A 37 4.00 -3.20 -2.19
CA ALA A 37 4.68 -4.48 -2.13
C ALA A 37 3.74 -5.48 -1.46
N TYR A 38 3.56 -6.64 -2.09
CA TYR A 38 2.71 -7.71 -1.56
C TYR A 38 3.48 -9.02 -1.49
N LEU A 39 3.14 -9.83 -0.49
CA LEU A 39 3.47 -11.24 -0.42
C LEU A 39 2.22 -12.04 -0.77
N LEU A 40 2.37 -13.05 -1.62
CA LEU A 40 1.32 -13.99 -2.03
C LEU A 40 1.67 -15.39 -1.55
N GLN A 41 0.69 -16.10 -0.98
CA GLN A 41 0.80 -17.52 -0.68
C GLN A 41 0.08 -18.29 -1.77
N PHE A 42 0.80 -19.23 -2.37
CA PHE A 42 0.16 -20.26 -3.15
C PHE A 42 0.15 -21.52 -2.29
N ALA A 43 -0.93 -21.70 -1.53
CA ALA A 43 -1.37 -23.06 -1.29
C ALA A 43 -1.47 -23.73 -2.67
N ALA A 44 -1.12 -25.01 -2.81
CA ALA A 44 -1.26 -25.76 -4.05
C ALA A 44 -2.76 -25.93 -4.42
N ALA A 45 -3.46 -24.82 -4.61
CA ALA A 45 -4.72 -24.70 -5.28
C ALA A 45 -4.39 -24.90 -6.76
N ARG A 46 -4.26 -26.18 -7.14
CA ARG A 46 -4.63 -26.58 -8.50
C ARG A 46 -5.98 -25.92 -8.72
N ALA A 47 -6.01 -24.93 -9.61
CA ALA A 47 -7.19 -24.14 -9.89
C ALA A 47 -8.37 -25.09 -10.02
N SER A 48 -9.28 -25.02 -9.06
CA SER A 48 -10.49 -25.83 -9.08
C SER A 48 -11.30 -25.29 -10.25
N MET A 49 -11.22 -25.98 -11.38
CA MET A 49 -12.16 -25.78 -12.46
C MET A 49 -13.59 -25.97 -11.89
N PRO A 50 -14.59 -25.24 -12.40
CA PRO A 50 -15.97 -25.42 -11.96
C PRO A 50 -16.37 -26.89 -12.07
N GLY A 51 -16.63 -27.55 -10.94
CA GLY A 51 -16.98 -28.98 -10.88
C GLY A 51 -15.96 -29.90 -10.19
N THR A 52 -14.77 -29.40 -9.83
CA THR A 52 -13.83 -30.18 -8.99
C THR A 52 -14.26 -30.09 -7.51
N PRO A 53 -14.49 -31.22 -6.80
CA PRO A 53 -14.73 -31.19 -5.35
C PRO A 53 -13.57 -30.46 -4.69
N TRP A 54 -13.90 -29.61 -3.70
CA TRP A 54 -13.00 -28.66 -3.07
C TRP A 54 -11.65 -29.31 -2.83
N ALA A 55 -10.63 -28.91 -3.60
CA ALA A 55 -9.30 -29.46 -3.46
C ALA A 55 -8.93 -29.38 -1.99
N SER A 56 -8.53 -30.51 -1.40
CA SER A 56 -8.17 -30.61 0.01
C SER A 56 -7.22 -29.48 0.33
N VAL A 57 -7.63 -28.54 1.18
CA VAL A 57 -6.81 -27.40 1.57
C VAL A 57 -5.48 -27.98 2.04
N ALA A 58 -4.39 -27.66 1.34
CA ALA A 58 -3.07 -28.16 1.68
C ALA A 58 -2.82 -27.85 3.17
N LYS A 59 -2.26 -28.82 3.90
CA LYS A 59 -1.95 -28.61 5.31
C LYS A 59 -1.00 -27.39 5.41
N PRO A 60 -1.24 -26.47 6.36
CA PRO A 60 -0.35 -25.34 6.56
C PRO A 60 1.10 -25.77 6.76
N ASP A 61 2.03 -25.06 6.13
CA ASP A 61 3.48 -25.32 6.20
C ASP A 61 4.13 -24.23 7.08
N PRO A 62 4.88 -24.60 8.15
CA PRO A 62 5.56 -23.63 9.01
C PRO A 62 6.61 -22.79 8.28
N ARG A 63 7.06 -23.20 7.07
CA ARG A 63 7.92 -22.38 6.21
C ARG A 63 7.18 -21.26 5.49
N GLN A 64 5.85 -21.27 5.50
CA GLN A 64 4.99 -20.33 4.76
C GLN A 64 4.09 -19.49 5.65
N CYS A 65 3.98 -19.83 6.94
CA CYS A 65 3.21 -19.10 7.94
C CYS A 65 3.57 -19.56 9.36
N ASN A 66 3.17 -18.78 10.35
CA ASN A 66 3.20 -19.19 11.76
C ASN A 66 1.94 -19.99 12.11
N LEU A 67 2.10 -21.30 12.37
CA LEU A 67 1.04 -22.23 12.77
C LEU A 67 0.33 -21.86 14.08
N THR A 68 0.99 -21.06 14.92
CA THR A 68 0.49 -20.63 16.24
C THR A 68 -0.08 -19.22 16.23
N ALA A 69 0.11 -18.46 15.15
CA ALA A 69 -0.38 -17.09 15.07
C ALA A 69 -1.92 -17.08 15.02
N PRO A 70 -2.58 -16.20 15.80
CA PRO A 70 -4.02 -16.16 15.86
C PRO A 70 -4.59 -15.64 14.53
N VAL A 71 -5.59 -16.35 14.01
CA VAL A 71 -6.34 -15.90 12.84
C VAL A 71 -7.30 -14.78 13.25
N PRO A 72 -7.15 -13.55 12.72
CA PRO A 72 -8.07 -12.45 13.00
C PRO A 72 -9.49 -12.79 12.53
N ARG A 73 -10.47 -12.62 13.42
CA ARG A 73 -11.89 -12.75 13.04
C ARG A 73 -12.26 -11.69 12.00
N ALA A 74 -13.20 -12.05 11.12
CA ALA A 74 -13.81 -11.10 10.19
C ALA A 74 -14.26 -9.84 10.94
N MET A 75 -13.74 -8.69 10.52
CA MET A 75 -14.00 -7.45 11.21
C MET A 75 -15.33 -6.85 10.76
N GLN A 76 -16.10 -6.39 11.73
CA GLN A 76 -17.21 -5.48 11.47
C GLN A 76 -16.67 -4.09 11.11
N LEU A 77 -17.38 -3.40 10.24
CA LEU A 77 -17.09 -2.01 9.87
C LEU A 77 -17.19 -1.13 11.12
N ARG A 78 -16.14 -0.38 11.40
CA ARG A 78 -16.05 0.44 12.61
C ARG A 78 -16.68 1.81 12.36
N ASN A 79 -17.38 2.31 13.37
CA ASN A 79 -18.00 3.62 13.34
C ASN A 79 -17.14 4.63 14.14
N TRP A 80 -16.82 5.77 13.53
CA TRP A 80 -16.24 6.91 14.23
C TRP A 80 -17.36 7.84 14.71
N ARG A 81 -17.78 7.65 15.96
CA ARG A 81 -18.87 8.42 16.57
C ARG A 81 -18.44 9.88 16.80
N LEU A 82 -18.81 10.74 15.88
CA LEU A 82 -18.49 12.17 15.90
C LEU A 82 -19.70 13.01 16.33
N GLY A 83 -19.48 13.95 17.25
CA GLY A 83 -20.49 14.95 17.60
C GLY A 83 -20.83 15.84 16.39
N VAL A 84 -22.08 16.32 16.31
CA VAL A 84 -22.59 17.16 15.20
C VAL A 84 -21.69 18.37 14.92
N SER A 85 -21.11 18.97 15.96
CA SER A 85 -20.20 20.11 15.84
C SER A 85 -18.93 19.78 15.04
N TRP A 86 -18.29 18.64 15.31
CA TRP A 86 -17.10 18.19 14.57
C TRP A 86 -17.43 17.79 13.15
N ARG A 87 -18.55 17.08 12.93
CA ARG A 87 -19.00 16.72 11.59
C ARG A 87 -19.15 17.95 10.69
N ARG A 88 -19.82 18.99 11.20
CA ARG A 88 -19.95 20.29 10.51
C ARG A 88 -18.63 21.05 10.37
N ALA A 89 -17.74 20.97 11.36
CA ALA A 89 -16.44 21.64 11.32
C ALA A 89 -15.55 21.05 10.21
N CYS A 90 -15.40 19.72 10.19
CA CYS A 90 -14.63 19.03 9.17
C CYS A 90 -15.25 19.20 7.79
N GLU A 91 -16.58 19.12 7.65
CA GLU A 91 -17.26 19.40 6.38
C GLU A 91 -16.89 20.80 5.88
N ARG A 92 -17.09 21.85 6.68
CA ARG A 92 -16.77 23.23 6.26
C ARG A 92 -15.30 23.42 5.87
N LYS A 93 -14.38 22.70 6.52
CA LYS A 93 -12.94 22.80 6.27
C LYS A 93 -12.54 22.09 4.97
N GLN A 94 -13.09 20.91 4.71
CA GLN A 94 -12.74 20.06 3.57
C GLN A 94 -13.60 20.32 2.33
N ARG A 95 -14.73 21.01 2.47
CA ARG A 95 -15.64 21.31 1.37
C ARG A 95 -15.02 22.37 0.45
N HIS A 96 -14.64 21.93 -0.74
CA HIS A 96 -14.24 22.81 -1.84
C HIS A 96 -15.38 22.97 -2.85
N PRO A 97 -15.45 24.11 -3.57
CA PRO A 97 -16.39 24.26 -4.68
C PRO A 97 -16.22 23.12 -5.69
N GLY A 98 -17.32 22.41 -6.00
CA GLY A 98 -17.32 21.27 -6.92
C GLY A 98 -17.11 19.89 -6.27
N TRP A 99 -16.84 19.82 -4.96
CA TRP A 99 -16.76 18.53 -4.25
C TRP A 99 -18.14 18.01 -3.86
N TYR A 100 -18.35 16.70 -3.95
CA TYR A 100 -19.58 16.02 -3.53
C TYR A 100 -19.78 16.17 -2.02
N PRO A 101 -20.77 16.93 -1.54
CA PRO A 101 -20.84 17.34 -0.14
C PRO A 101 -21.52 16.29 0.76
N PHE A 102 -22.19 15.27 0.20
CA PHE A 102 -23.08 14.39 0.93
C PHE A 102 -22.42 13.06 1.33
N GLU A 103 -22.84 12.50 2.46
CA GLU A 103 -22.57 11.11 2.91
C GLU A 103 -21.11 10.73 3.19
N ARG A 104 -20.19 11.70 3.24
CA ARG A 104 -18.78 11.46 3.61
C ARG A 104 -18.46 11.82 5.05
N ASN A 105 -17.63 11.01 5.69
CA ASN A 105 -16.93 11.31 6.92
C ASN A 105 -15.82 12.33 6.63
N TRP A 106 -16.17 13.60 6.59
CA TRP A 106 -15.21 14.67 6.30
C TRP A 106 -14.05 14.77 7.29
N CYS A 107 -14.24 14.35 8.54
CA CYS A 107 -13.13 14.28 9.50
C CYS A 107 -12.14 13.17 9.12
N TRP A 108 -12.63 12.05 8.60
CA TRP A 108 -11.79 10.98 8.07
C TRP A 108 -11.03 11.40 6.81
N VAL A 109 -11.66 12.16 5.91
CA VAL A 109 -10.98 12.74 4.75
C VAL A 109 -9.81 13.61 5.19
N GLY A 110 -10.05 14.53 6.13
CA GLY A 110 -9.00 15.39 6.69
C GLY A 110 -7.91 14.61 7.43
N PHE A 111 -8.29 13.57 8.19
CA PHE A 111 -7.36 12.70 8.92
C PHE A 111 -6.45 11.90 7.96
N LYS A 112 -7.02 11.31 6.90
CA LYS A 112 -6.22 10.61 5.87
C LYS A 112 -5.34 11.56 5.07
N ALA A 113 -5.81 12.76 4.75
CA ALA A 113 -5.00 13.76 4.07
C ALA A 113 -3.73 14.10 4.88
N GLU A 114 -3.86 14.23 6.20
CA GLU A 114 -2.71 14.42 7.09
C GLU A 114 -1.75 13.22 7.05
N CYS A 115 -2.27 11.99 7.04
CA CYS A 115 -1.44 10.80 6.88
C CYS A 115 -0.69 10.79 5.53
N HIS A 116 -1.37 11.11 4.42
CA HIS A 116 -0.78 11.19 3.09
C HIS A 116 0.30 12.28 2.97
N ALA A 117 0.14 13.40 3.69
CA ALA A 117 1.14 14.45 3.76
C ALA A 117 2.42 14.01 4.51
N ASN A 118 2.32 12.97 5.35
CA ASN A 118 3.37 12.50 6.25
C ASN A 118 3.83 11.05 5.97
N LEU A 119 3.61 10.53 4.75
CA LEU A 119 3.92 9.12 4.40
C LEU A 119 5.37 8.68 4.68
N LYS A 120 6.32 9.61 4.67
CA LYS A 120 7.74 9.34 4.90
C LYS A 120 8.19 9.59 6.35
N SER A 121 7.29 10.12 7.18
CA SER A 121 7.61 10.49 8.57
C SER A 121 7.38 9.36 9.56
N HIS A 122 6.81 8.23 9.10
CA HIS A 122 6.50 7.04 9.91
C HIS A 122 5.81 7.39 11.24
N ARG A 123 4.84 8.31 11.23
CA ARG A 123 4.10 8.69 12.45
C ARG A 123 3.02 7.67 12.77
N SER A 124 2.77 7.47 14.07
CA SER A 124 1.60 6.71 14.54
C SER A 124 0.30 7.42 14.18
N TRP A 125 -0.81 6.69 14.12
CA TRP A 125 -2.12 7.29 13.86
C TRP A 125 -2.55 8.30 14.92
N THR A 126 -2.14 8.11 16.17
CA THR A 126 -2.39 9.08 17.25
C THR A 126 -1.73 10.42 16.94
N GLU A 127 -0.44 10.42 16.56
CA GLU A 127 0.28 11.64 16.19
C GLU A 127 -0.31 12.30 14.94
N ILE A 128 -0.73 11.51 13.95
CA ILE A 128 -1.44 12.01 12.77
C ILE A 128 -2.79 12.66 13.17
N GLN A 129 -3.55 12.06 14.10
CA GLN A 129 -4.84 12.65 14.52
C GLN A 129 -4.61 13.98 15.23
N GLU A 130 -3.60 14.07 16.09
CA GLU A 130 -3.23 15.32 16.77
C GLU A 130 -2.77 16.40 15.79
N ALA A 131 -1.97 16.03 14.78
CA ALA A 131 -1.57 16.95 13.72
C ALA A 131 -2.79 17.45 12.93
N ALA A 132 -3.67 16.54 12.51
CA ALA A 132 -4.92 16.88 11.84
C ALA A 132 -5.82 17.78 12.70
N ALA A 133 -5.85 17.54 14.02
CA ALA A 133 -6.65 18.34 14.95
C ALA A 133 -6.13 19.77 15.11
N LYS A 134 -4.81 19.99 15.10
CA LYS A 134 -4.19 21.33 15.12
C LYS A 134 -4.63 22.16 13.91
N GLU A 135 -4.80 21.51 12.77
CA GLU A 135 -5.28 22.15 11.53
C GLU A 135 -6.81 22.26 11.44
N GLY A 136 -7.54 21.71 12.42
CA GLY A 136 -9.01 21.64 12.43
C GLY A 136 -9.59 20.64 11.43
N ASN A 137 -8.79 19.67 10.97
CA ASN A 137 -9.18 18.65 10.01
C ASN A 137 -9.81 17.40 10.67
N ALA A 138 -9.60 17.23 11.97
CA ALA A 138 -10.14 16.14 12.78
C ALA A 138 -10.37 16.62 14.24
N PRO A 139 -11.18 15.94 15.06
CA PRO A 139 -11.20 16.20 16.49
C PRO A 139 -9.89 15.79 17.17
N PRO A 140 -9.47 16.45 18.27
CA PRO A 140 -8.34 16.00 19.05
C PRO A 140 -8.61 14.64 19.68
N VAL A 141 -7.55 13.84 19.86
CA VAL A 141 -7.60 12.49 20.44
C VAL A 141 -8.30 12.50 21.80
N SER A 142 -8.08 13.53 22.62
CA SER A 142 -8.69 13.68 23.94
C SER A 142 -10.23 13.86 23.94
N ARG A 143 -10.84 14.18 22.79
CA ARG A 143 -12.30 14.39 22.68
C ARG A 143 -13.01 13.28 21.91
N ALA A 144 -12.39 12.77 20.86
CA ALA A 144 -12.96 11.71 20.02
C ALA A 144 -11.83 10.83 19.46
N PRO A 145 -11.19 10.00 20.30
CA PRO A 145 -10.07 9.18 19.87
C PRO A 145 -10.54 8.19 18.80
N PHE A 146 -9.73 8.04 17.74
CA PHE A 146 -10.00 7.05 16.70
C PHE A 146 -8.71 6.43 16.20
N HIS A 147 -8.65 5.10 16.25
CA HIS A 147 -7.48 4.34 15.82
C HIS A 147 -7.82 3.59 14.53
N PRO A 148 -7.32 4.02 13.36
CA PRO A 148 -7.55 3.34 12.08
C PRO A 148 -7.08 1.89 12.03
N LEU A 149 -6.13 1.54 12.89
CA LEU A 149 -5.79 0.16 13.21
C LEU A 149 -6.38 -0.20 14.57
N LYS A 150 -7.11 -1.31 14.66
CA LYS A 150 -7.51 -1.89 15.94
C LYS A 150 -6.27 -2.47 16.63
N PHE A 151 -6.14 -2.25 17.94
CA PHE A 151 -4.95 -2.58 18.74
C PHE A 151 -3.69 -1.85 18.25
N PRO A 152 -3.72 -0.50 18.14
CA PRO A 152 -2.60 0.28 17.59
C PRO A 152 -1.28 0.04 18.35
N GLU A 153 -1.34 -0.29 19.63
CA GLU A 153 -0.16 -0.66 20.44
C GLU A 153 0.60 -1.88 19.90
N VAL A 154 -0.04 -2.72 19.08
CA VAL A 154 0.57 -3.94 18.52
C VAL A 154 1.40 -3.62 17.28
N CYS A 155 0.94 -2.78 16.35
CA CYS A 155 1.61 -2.58 15.06
C CYS A 155 1.75 -1.12 14.58
N ASP A 156 1.08 -0.17 15.22
CA ASP A 156 1.13 1.26 14.87
C ASP A 156 2.24 1.97 15.65
N ARG A 157 3.45 1.41 15.59
CA ARG A 157 4.60 1.81 16.39
C ARG A 157 5.81 2.01 15.47
N PRO A 158 6.30 3.26 15.30
CA PRO A 158 7.38 3.55 14.36
C PRO A 158 8.66 2.75 14.64
N ASP A 159 8.93 2.48 15.92
CA ASP A 159 10.08 1.71 16.39
C ASP A 159 10.02 0.22 16.01
N HIS A 160 8.86 -0.31 15.62
CA HIS A 160 8.77 -1.67 15.07
C HIS A 160 9.42 -1.75 13.68
N GLY A 161 9.51 -0.65 12.94
CA GLY A 161 10.24 -0.60 11.66
C GLY A 161 11.77 -0.55 11.80
N ALA A 162 12.31 -0.41 13.01
CA ALA A 162 13.74 -0.24 13.24
C ALA A 162 14.58 -1.41 12.71
N ARG A 163 15.87 -1.15 12.44
CA ARG A 163 16.82 -2.18 12.03
C ARG A 163 17.03 -3.19 13.16
N VAL A 164 16.97 -4.46 12.81
CA VAL A 164 17.26 -5.57 13.72
C VAL A 164 18.70 -6.00 13.53
N ASN A 165 19.38 -6.33 14.63
CA ASN A 165 20.72 -6.91 14.60
C ASN A 165 20.60 -8.43 14.39
N TRP A 166 20.53 -8.84 13.13
CA TRP A 166 20.48 -10.25 12.74
C TRP A 166 21.82 -10.94 12.98
N THR A 167 21.77 -12.15 13.54
CA THR A 167 22.96 -13.00 13.71
C THR A 167 23.39 -13.59 12.36
N GLN A 168 24.62 -14.11 12.29
CA GLN A 168 25.10 -14.75 11.05
C GLN A 168 24.25 -15.99 10.71
N GLU A 169 23.79 -16.70 11.73
CA GLU A 169 22.89 -17.84 11.62
C GLU A 169 21.54 -17.42 11.02
N ASP A 170 20.96 -16.30 11.46
CA ASP A 170 19.71 -15.76 10.89
C ASP A 170 19.87 -15.41 9.41
N TRP A 171 20.99 -14.77 9.03
CA TRP A 171 21.29 -14.46 7.64
C TRP A 171 21.37 -15.72 6.78
N THR A 172 22.14 -16.72 7.23
CA THR A 172 22.29 -17.98 6.50
C THR A 172 20.96 -18.73 6.38
N ALA A 173 20.18 -18.83 7.46
CA ALA A 173 18.90 -19.52 7.46
C ALA A 173 17.85 -18.81 6.59
N SER A 174 17.76 -17.48 6.69
CA SER A 174 16.79 -16.70 5.92
C SER A 174 17.08 -16.69 4.43
N TYR A 175 18.34 -16.61 4.00
CA TYR A 175 18.69 -16.69 2.57
C TYR A 175 18.46 -18.08 1.98
N GLY A 176 18.80 -19.15 2.72
CA GLY A 176 18.49 -20.51 2.30
C GLY A 176 16.98 -20.72 2.12
N TRP A 177 16.18 -20.27 3.10
CA TRP A 177 14.72 -20.28 2.98
C TRP A 177 14.20 -19.47 1.79
N PHE A 178 14.75 -18.27 1.57
CA PHE A 178 14.29 -17.35 0.53
C PHE A 178 14.53 -17.94 -0.87
N GLU A 179 15.70 -18.51 -1.13
CA GLU A 179 16.02 -19.16 -2.41
C GLU A 179 15.14 -20.38 -2.68
N GLU A 180 14.81 -21.17 -1.65
CA GLU A 180 13.96 -22.36 -1.78
C GLU A 180 12.47 -22.02 -1.93
N SER A 181 12.00 -20.93 -1.32
CA SER A 181 10.56 -20.73 -1.06
C SER A 181 9.95 -19.52 -1.76
N VAL A 182 10.75 -18.54 -2.18
CA VAL A 182 10.25 -17.22 -2.60
C VAL A 182 10.67 -16.89 -4.03
N ALA A 183 9.69 -16.67 -4.91
CA ALA A 183 9.92 -16.00 -6.19
C ALA A 183 9.66 -14.49 -6.08
N VAL A 184 10.48 -13.68 -6.73
CA VAL A 184 10.32 -12.22 -6.74
C VAL A 184 9.91 -11.74 -8.13
N TYR A 185 8.88 -10.91 -8.18
CA TYR A 185 8.36 -10.30 -9.40
C TYR A 185 8.35 -8.78 -9.26
N VAL A 186 8.70 -8.08 -10.35
CA VAL A 186 8.63 -6.62 -10.41
C VAL A 186 7.67 -6.20 -11.49
N LEU A 187 6.63 -5.47 -11.09
CA LEU A 187 5.67 -4.83 -11.96
C LEU A 187 6.23 -3.53 -12.51
N ASN A 188 6.31 -3.43 -13.82
CA ASN A 188 6.85 -2.25 -14.49
C ASN A 188 6.19 -2.07 -15.86
N LEU A 189 5.86 -0.84 -16.23
CA LEU A 189 5.38 -0.55 -17.58
C LEU A 189 6.56 -0.57 -18.57
N PRO A 190 6.37 -1.03 -19.82
CA PRO A 190 7.46 -1.12 -20.81
C PRO A 190 8.25 0.19 -20.99
N GLN A 191 7.55 1.34 -20.95
CA GLN A 191 8.13 2.67 -21.11
C GLN A 191 8.91 3.18 -19.89
N ASP A 192 8.72 2.59 -18.71
CA ASP A 192 9.31 3.06 -17.45
C ASP A 192 10.72 2.48 -17.24
N ILE A 193 11.58 2.63 -18.24
CA ILE A 193 12.92 2.01 -18.32
C ILE A 193 13.79 2.44 -17.13
N LYS A 194 13.83 3.73 -16.82
CA LYS A 194 14.65 4.27 -15.72
C LYS A 194 14.23 3.72 -14.34
N ARG A 195 12.93 3.53 -14.12
CA ARG A 195 12.41 2.94 -12.86
C ARG A 195 12.84 1.47 -12.77
N TRP A 196 12.70 0.73 -13.87
CA TRP A 196 13.19 -0.65 -13.98
C TRP A 196 14.69 -0.79 -13.70
N GLU A 197 15.54 0.05 -14.30
CA GLU A 197 16.99 0.05 -14.07
C GLU A 197 17.31 0.31 -12.59
N THR A 198 16.60 1.26 -11.96
CA THR A 198 16.81 1.62 -10.56
C THR A 198 16.50 0.46 -9.62
N ILE A 199 15.34 -0.18 -9.76
CA ILE A 199 14.97 -1.32 -8.92
C ILE A 199 15.81 -2.56 -9.21
N SER A 200 16.17 -2.80 -10.48
CA SER A 200 17.03 -3.93 -10.85
C SER A 200 18.41 -3.83 -10.21
N ALA A 201 19.04 -2.65 -10.27
CA ALA A 201 20.33 -2.42 -9.63
C ALA A 201 20.25 -2.61 -8.11
N ARG A 202 19.16 -2.17 -7.48
CA ARG A 202 18.95 -2.41 -6.04
C ARG A 202 18.82 -3.90 -5.72
N LEU A 203 18.06 -4.66 -6.50
CA LEU A 203 17.88 -6.10 -6.30
C LEU A 203 19.18 -6.87 -6.54
N GLU A 204 20.00 -6.46 -7.52
CA GLU A 204 21.33 -7.02 -7.77
C GLU A 204 22.26 -6.83 -6.56
N VAL A 205 22.32 -5.63 -5.97
CA VAL A 205 23.10 -5.36 -4.75
C VAL A 205 22.67 -6.25 -3.59
N LEU A 206 21.38 -6.58 -3.49
CA LEU A 206 20.84 -7.45 -2.44
C LEU A 206 20.98 -8.95 -2.74
N GLY A 207 21.46 -9.32 -3.94
CA GLY A 207 21.54 -10.71 -4.39
C GLY A 207 20.17 -11.34 -4.68
N ILE A 208 19.14 -10.53 -4.96
CA ILE A 208 17.77 -10.99 -5.18
C ILE A 208 17.51 -11.13 -6.69
N LYS A 209 17.26 -12.36 -7.14
CA LYS A 209 16.80 -12.63 -8.51
C LYS A 209 15.33 -12.27 -8.62
N ALA A 210 14.97 -11.42 -9.59
CA ALA A 210 13.59 -11.06 -9.84
C ALA A 210 13.20 -11.14 -11.32
N THR A 211 11.93 -11.46 -11.56
CA THR A 211 11.34 -11.54 -12.89
C THR A 211 10.58 -10.24 -13.19
N ARG A 212 10.96 -9.53 -14.26
CA ARG A 212 10.19 -8.38 -14.74
C ARG A 212 8.87 -8.85 -15.33
N VAL A 213 7.76 -8.35 -14.80
CA VAL A 213 6.42 -8.58 -15.36
C VAL A 213 5.90 -7.27 -15.92
N LEU A 214 5.67 -7.24 -17.22
CA LEU A 214 5.15 -6.05 -17.89
C LEU A 214 3.75 -5.72 -17.36
N GLY A 215 3.58 -4.49 -16.89
CA GLY A 215 2.29 -3.96 -16.46
C GLY A 215 1.26 -3.90 -17.59
N VAL A 216 0.01 -3.61 -17.23
CA VAL A 216 -1.10 -3.51 -18.18
C VAL A 216 -1.50 -2.04 -18.34
N ASP A 217 -1.10 -1.44 -19.46
CA ASP A 217 -1.49 -0.08 -19.80
C ASP A 217 -2.89 -0.06 -20.43
N MET A 218 -3.90 0.25 -19.61
CA MET A 218 -5.30 0.27 -20.07
C MET A 218 -5.62 1.39 -21.07
N ARG A 219 -4.69 2.31 -21.33
CA ARG A 219 -4.84 3.34 -22.38
C ARG A 219 -4.61 2.79 -23.78
N MET A 220 -3.94 1.64 -23.88
CA MET A 220 -3.64 1.03 -25.18
C MET A 220 -4.90 0.43 -25.81
N PRO A 221 -5.14 0.66 -27.12
CA PRO A 221 -6.27 0.05 -27.81
C PRO A 221 -6.30 -1.48 -27.66
N GLY A 222 -7.45 -2.02 -27.27
CA GLY A 222 -7.63 -3.46 -27.08
C GLY A 222 -7.08 -4.04 -25.77
N ALA A 223 -6.42 -3.24 -24.90
CA ALA A 223 -5.84 -3.72 -23.64
C ALA A 223 -6.87 -4.38 -22.72
N LEU A 224 -8.05 -3.77 -22.56
CA LEU A 224 -9.13 -4.34 -21.75
C LEU A 224 -9.58 -5.71 -22.28
N TRP A 225 -9.76 -5.84 -23.61
CA TRP A 225 -10.18 -7.09 -24.22
C TRP A 225 -9.11 -8.18 -24.09
N ALA A 226 -7.83 -7.81 -24.24
CA ALA A 226 -6.69 -8.70 -24.01
C ALA A 226 -6.63 -9.18 -22.54
N ALA A 227 -6.77 -8.26 -21.59
CA ALA A 227 -6.77 -8.59 -20.16
C ALA A 227 -7.95 -9.49 -19.77
N LYS A 228 -9.14 -9.27 -20.35
CA LYS A 228 -10.28 -10.17 -20.19
C LYS A 228 -9.99 -11.57 -20.71
N ARG A 229 -9.51 -11.70 -21.96
CA ARG A 229 -9.15 -13.02 -22.54
C ARG A 229 -8.08 -13.75 -21.74
N ALA A 230 -7.13 -13.03 -21.17
CA ALA A 230 -6.08 -13.59 -20.33
C ALA A 230 -6.54 -13.93 -18.90
N GLY A 231 -7.79 -13.58 -18.52
CA GLY A 231 -8.33 -13.84 -17.19
C GLY A 231 -7.88 -12.87 -16.10
N TRP A 232 -7.20 -11.77 -16.46
CA TRP A 232 -6.75 -10.74 -15.50
C TRP A 232 -7.84 -9.74 -15.14
N VAL A 233 -8.89 -9.69 -15.97
CA VAL A 233 -10.12 -8.93 -15.74
C VAL A 233 -11.30 -9.87 -15.94
N PRO A 234 -12.28 -9.92 -15.02
CA PRO A 234 -13.47 -10.75 -15.20
C PRO A 234 -14.21 -10.41 -16.50
N GLN A 235 -14.80 -11.42 -17.16
CA GLN A 235 -15.49 -11.22 -18.44
C GLN A 235 -16.70 -10.28 -18.30
N GLU A 236 -17.39 -10.40 -17.17
CA GLU A 236 -18.55 -9.64 -16.75
C GLU A 236 -18.23 -8.22 -16.25
N PHE A 237 -16.95 -7.88 -16.03
CA PHE A 237 -16.56 -6.54 -15.60
C PHE A 237 -16.99 -5.48 -16.62
N ARG A 238 -17.78 -4.51 -16.18
CA ARG A 238 -18.33 -3.44 -17.03
C ARG A 238 -17.53 -2.16 -16.87
N PHE A 239 -16.62 -1.89 -17.80
CA PHE A 239 -15.72 -0.74 -17.74
C PHE A 239 -16.48 0.59 -17.73
N GLU A 240 -17.50 0.73 -18.57
CA GLU A 240 -18.30 1.96 -18.69
C GLU A 240 -19.00 2.29 -17.36
N ARG A 241 -19.48 1.26 -16.65
CA ARG A 241 -20.08 1.43 -15.33
C ARG A 241 -19.02 1.85 -14.29
N ALA A 242 -17.87 1.20 -14.28
CA ALA A 242 -16.79 1.53 -13.35
C ALA A 242 -16.23 2.94 -13.59
N GLN A 243 -16.08 3.33 -14.86
CA GLN A 243 -15.66 4.68 -15.26
C GLN A 243 -16.72 5.72 -14.86
N LYS A 244 -18.01 5.45 -15.09
CA LYS A 244 -19.10 6.33 -14.61
C LYS A 244 -19.04 6.56 -13.11
N VAL A 245 -18.78 5.52 -12.31
CA VAL A 245 -18.60 5.65 -10.86
C VAL A 245 -17.33 6.45 -10.51
N ALA A 246 -16.22 6.20 -11.20
CA ALA A 246 -14.97 6.95 -11.00
C ALA A 246 -15.10 8.45 -11.32
N ASP A 247 -15.96 8.79 -12.30
CA ASP A 247 -16.31 10.16 -12.68
C ASP A 247 -17.29 10.83 -11.70
N GLU A 248 -17.94 10.07 -10.81
CA GLU A 248 -18.82 10.67 -9.80
C GLU A 248 -18.01 11.64 -8.92
N PRO A 249 -18.55 12.85 -8.64
CA PRO A 249 -17.85 13.82 -7.78
C PRO A 249 -17.53 13.28 -6.38
N SER A 250 -18.22 12.23 -5.93
CA SER A 250 -17.99 11.52 -4.67
C SER A 250 -16.68 10.76 -4.65
N GLN A 251 -16.28 10.21 -5.79
CA GLN A 251 -15.03 9.47 -5.99
C GLN A 251 -13.89 10.38 -6.44
N ALA A 252 -14.20 11.35 -7.32
CA ALA A 252 -13.24 12.30 -7.88
C ALA A 252 -11.96 11.63 -8.44
N MET A 253 -12.10 10.41 -8.96
CA MET A 253 -10.97 9.63 -9.47
C MET A 253 -10.58 10.07 -10.89
N GLY A 254 -11.46 10.74 -11.62
CA GLY A 254 -11.25 10.99 -13.04
C GLY A 254 -11.29 9.67 -13.81
N SER A 255 -10.15 9.08 -14.17
CA SER A 255 -10.15 7.82 -14.91
C SER A 255 -9.95 6.58 -14.03
N ILE A 256 -10.75 5.53 -14.27
CA ILE A 256 -10.56 4.21 -13.65
C ILE A 256 -9.42 3.40 -14.30
N LEU A 257 -8.92 3.82 -15.47
CA LEU A 257 -7.94 3.07 -16.27
C LEU A 257 -6.67 2.76 -15.49
N GLY A 258 -6.15 3.71 -14.70
CA GLY A 258 -4.95 3.50 -13.88
C GLY A 258 -5.16 2.41 -12.82
N THR A 259 -6.28 2.48 -12.09
CA THR A 259 -6.65 1.50 -11.07
C THR A 259 -6.85 0.11 -11.68
N LEU A 260 -7.58 0.04 -12.80
CA LEU A 260 -7.84 -1.22 -13.49
C LEU A 260 -6.56 -1.82 -14.08
N GLY A 261 -5.67 -1.01 -14.64
CA GLY A 261 -4.38 -1.44 -15.17
C GLY A 261 -3.46 -2.00 -14.09
N CYS A 262 -3.37 -1.30 -12.95
CA CYS A 262 -2.65 -1.77 -11.76
C CYS A 262 -3.19 -3.12 -11.27
N ALA A 263 -4.51 -3.21 -11.00
CA ALA A 263 -5.12 -4.46 -10.56
C ALA A 263 -4.90 -5.62 -11.56
N SER A 264 -5.07 -5.36 -12.86
CA SER A 264 -4.83 -6.36 -13.91
C SER A 264 -3.37 -6.83 -13.95
N ALA A 265 -2.41 -5.93 -13.71
CA ALA A 265 -1.00 -6.28 -13.64
C ALA A 265 -0.71 -7.19 -12.43
N HIS A 266 -1.32 -6.94 -11.27
CA HIS A 266 -1.19 -7.84 -10.12
C HIS A 266 -1.81 -9.22 -10.39
N PHE A 267 -2.99 -9.30 -11.02
CA PHE A 267 -3.56 -10.61 -11.42
C PHE A 267 -2.69 -11.34 -12.45
N LYS A 268 -2.07 -10.61 -13.37
CA LYS A 268 -1.09 -11.17 -14.31
C LYS A 268 0.11 -11.77 -13.59
N VAL A 269 0.66 -11.08 -12.59
CA VAL A 269 1.75 -11.63 -11.76
C VAL A 269 1.29 -12.85 -10.99
N GLN A 270 0.09 -12.82 -10.39
CA GLN A 270 -0.46 -13.99 -9.70
C GLN A 270 -0.54 -15.20 -10.63
N THR A 271 -1.05 -15.01 -11.85
CA THR A 271 -1.08 -16.09 -12.86
C THR A 271 0.33 -16.60 -13.17
N ARG A 272 1.30 -15.69 -13.33
CA ARG A 272 2.69 -16.06 -13.58
C ARG A 272 3.29 -16.85 -12.42
N ALA A 273 3.09 -16.41 -11.18
CA ALA A 273 3.60 -17.06 -10.00
C ALA A 273 3.02 -18.46 -9.79
N ILE A 274 1.72 -18.65 -10.10
CA ILE A 274 1.08 -19.98 -10.12
C ILE A 274 1.75 -20.90 -11.14
N ILE A 275 2.04 -20.39 -12.35
CA ILE A 275 2.70 -21.16 -13.41
C ILE A 275 4.14 -21.52 -13.02
N ASP A 276 4.87 -20.60 -12.38
CA ASP A 276 6.23 -20.83 -11.92
C ASP A 276 6.30 -21.79 -10.72
N GLY A 277 5.18 -22.02 -10.02
CA GLY A 277 5.04 -23.07 -9.00
C GLY A 277 5.78 -22.80 -7.69
N SER A 278 6.20 -21.56 -7.44
CA SER A 278 6.87 -21.19 -6.19
C SER A 278 5.88 -21.14 -5.02
N PRO A 279 6.26 -21.61 -3.81
CA PRO A 279 5.36 -21.61 -2.64
C PRO A 279 4.88 -20.21 -2.26
N LEU A 280 5.80 -19.24 -2.30
CA LEU A 280 5.56 -17.84 -2.00
C LEU A 280 6.01 -16.97 -3.17
N ALA A 281 5.32 -15.84 -3.35
CA ALA A 281 5.75 -14.81 -4.28
C ALA A 281 5.75 -13.42 -3.64
N VAL A 282 6.85 -12.69 -3.80
CA VAL A 282 6.93 -11.26 -3.50
C VAL A 282 6.68 -10.49 -4.79
N VAL A 283 5.71 -9.59 -4.77
CA VAL A 283 5.39 -8.71 -5.90
C VAL A 283 5.74 -7.28 -5.51
N LEU A 284 6.64 -6.67 -6.27
CA LEU A 284 7.12 -5.30 -6.07
C LEU A 284 6.63 -4.41 -7.21
N GLU A 285 6.26 -3.18 -6.90
CA GLU A 285 6.20 -2.11 -7.90
C GLU A 285 7.60 -1.55 -8.19
N ASP A 286 7.78 -0.98 -9.38
CA ASP A 286 9.04 -0.45 -9.90
C ASP A 286 9.55 0.83 -9.22
N ASP A 287 8.81 1.41 -8.27
CA ASP A 287 9.29 2.46 -7.37
C ASP A 287 9.42 2.02 -5.92
N SER A 288 9.38 0.71 -5.67
CA SER A 288 9.74 0.14 -4.37
C SER A 288 11.23 0.30 -4.10
N TRP A 289 11.61 0.41 -2.83
CA TRP A 289 13.00 0.39 -2.41
C TRP A 289 13.14 -0.53 -1.20
N LEU A 290 13.84 -1.65 -1.38
CA LEU A 290 14.03 -2.64 -0.31
C LEU A 290 15.20 -2.24 0.58
N GLU A 291 15.09 -2.47 1.88
CA GLU A 291 16.18 -2.28 2.85
C GLU A 291 17.23 -3.40 2.77
N ASP A 292 18.43 -3.15 3.30
CA ASP A 292 19.55 -4.12 3.23
C ASP A 292 19.22 -5.45 3.93
N ASP A 293 18.37 -5.43 4.95
CA ASP A 293 17.94 -6.59 5.71
C ASP A 293 16.53 -7.08 5.31
N PHE A 294 16.11 -6.83 4.06
CA PHE A 294 14.79 -7.25 3.56
C PHE A 294 14.53 -8.75 3.71
N VAL A 295 15.48 -9.59 3.30
CA VAL A 295 15.33 -11.06 3.32
C VAL A 295 15.10 -11.61 4.74
N PRO A 296 15.96 -11.33 5.74
CA PRO A 296 15.74 -11.82 7.10
C PRO A 296 14.48 -11.22 7.74
N ARG A 297 14.11 -9.97 7.45
CA ARG A 297 12.82 -9.41 7.90
C ARG A 297 11.63 -10.16 7.33
N LEU A 298 11.64 -10.47 6.03
CA LEU A 298 10.56 -11.21 5.40
C LEU A 298 10.46 -12.63 5.97
N TRP A 299 11.60 -13.30 6.13
CA TRP A 299 11.67 -14.63 6.74
C TRP A 299 11.07 -14.64 8.15
N SER A 300 11.48 -13.69 9.01
CA SER A 300 10.94 -13.55 10.36
C SER A 300 9.44 -13.26 10.35
N LEU A 301 8.98 -12.34 9.49
CA LEU A 301 7.56 -12.02 9.36
C LEU A 301 6.74 -13.27 9.00
N VAL A 302 7.18 -14.03 8.00
CA VAL A 302 6.45 -15.20 7.51
C VAL A 302 6.42 -16.32 8.54
N THR A 303 7.58 -16.64 9.12
CA THR A 303 7.72 -17.81 10.00
C THR A 303 7.25 -17.56 11.43
N SER A 304 7.30 -16.31 11.90
CA SER A 304 7.04 -15.97 13.31
C SER A 304 5.77 -15.15 13.53
N GLU A 305 5.20 -14.52 12.52
CA GLU A 305 4.11 -13.55 12.72
C GLU A 305 2.87 -13.78 11.84
N LEU A 306 3.07 -14.22 10.59
CA LEU A 306 2.02 -14.30 9.58
C LEU A 306 1.08 -15.49 9.83
N PRO A 307 -0.21 -15.30 10.15
CA PRO A 307 -1.15 -16.42 10.37
C PRO A 307 -1.45 -17.16 9.08
N CYS A 308 -1.69 -18.47 9.14
CA CYS A 308 -1.84 -19.36 7.98
C CYS A 308 -3.14 -19.23 7.16
N ASP A 309 -4.04 -18.29 7.49
CA ASP A 309 -5.29 -18.07 6.74
C ASP A 309 -5.14 -17.04 5.61
N TRP A 310 -3.90 -16.64 5.30
CA TRP A 310 -3.60 -15.62 4.31
C TRP A 310 -3.49 -16.20 2.89
N GLN A 311 -3.93 -15.44 1.89
CA GLN A 311 -3.60 -15.68 0.47
C GLN A 311 -2.75 -14.55 -0.11
N ALA A 312 -2.95 -13.34 0.40
CA ALA A 312 -2.21 -12.15 0.03
C ALA A 312 -2.05 -11.24 1.24
N THR A 313 -0.87 -10.67 1.40
CA THR A 313 -0.51 -9.77 2.49
C THR A 313 0.22 -8.56 1.93
N ALA A 314 -0.23 -7.36 2.27
CA ALA A 314 0.51 -6.14 1.96
C ALA A 314 1.73 -6.03 2.89
N LEU A 315 2.94 -5.97 2.31
CA LEU A 315 4.18 -5.71 3.06
C LEU A 315 4.33 -4.21 3.37
N LEU A 316 3.64 -3.37 2.61
CA LEU A 316 3.56 -1.93 2.86
C LEU A 316 2.13 -1.47 2.62
N SER A 317 1.55 -0.79 3.61
CA SER A 317 0.30 -0.05 3.43
C SER A 317 0.50 1.37 3.91
N ARG A 318 0.27 2.32 3.00
CA ARG A 318 0.31 3.74 3.29
C ARG A 318 -1.05 4.14 3.88
N CYS A 319 -1.06 4.50 5.16
CA CYS A 319 -2.27 4.88 5.89
C CYS A 319 -3.32 3.74 5.98
N PRO A 320 -2.96 2.59 6.58
CA PRO A 320 -3.85 1.43 6.64
C PRO A 320 -5.07 1.64 7.54
N PHE A 321 -6.21 1.11 7.11
CA PHE A 321 -7.40 0.96 7.94
C PHE A 321 -7.70 -0.54 8.14
N GLY A 322 -7.73 -1.00 9.39
CA GLY A 322 -7.87 -2.42 9.67
C GLY A 322 -7.60 -2.82 11.13
N VAL A 323 -6.89 -3.94 11.31
CA VAL A 323 -6.50 -4.49 12.61
C VAL A 323 -5.03 -4.87 12.60
N CYS A 324 -4.33 -4.55 13.69
CA CYS A 324 -3.02 -5.12 13.94
C CYS A 324 -3.14 -6.61 14.28
N VAL A 325 -2.39 -7.43 13.56
CA VAL A 325 -2.37 -8.90 13.70
C VAL A 325 -1.15 -9.32 14.52
N SER A 326 0.00 -8.72 14.21
CA SER A 326 1.28 -8.94 14.88
C SER A 326 2.08 -7.64 14.89
N ARG A 327 3.32 -7.69 15.40
CA ARG A 327 4.18 -6.53 15.55
C ARG A 327 4.38 -5.73 14.25
N HIS A 328 4.54 -6.44 13.14
CA HIS A 328 4.82 -5.83 11.83
C HIS A 328 3.69 -6.03 10.81
N LEU A 329 2.57 -6.63 11.21
CA LEU A 329 1.49 -6.98 10.30
C LEU A 329 0.17 -6.35 10.72
N ALA A 330 -0.46 -5.68 9.76
CA ALA A 330 -1.86 -5.29 9.82
C ALA A 330 -2.67 -6.01 8.73
N ARG A 331 -3.89 -6.43 9.07
CA ARG A 331 -4.89 -6.88 8.10
C ARG A 331 -5.76 -5.69 7.70
N VAL A 332 -5.52 -5.19 6.49
CA VAL A 332 -6.24 -4.05 5.90
C VAL A 332 -7.64 -4.50 5.46
N GLN A 333 -8.67 -3.69 5.72
CA GLN A 333 -10.03 -4.00 5.29
C GLN A 333 -10.22 -3.72 3.78
N PRO A 334 -10.80 -4.66 3.00
CA PRO A 334 -10.80 -4.58 1.54
C PRO A 334 -11.66 -3.44 0.96
N ASP A 335 -12.73 -2.97 1.60
CA ASP A 335 -13.70 -2.06 0.93
C ASP A 335 -14.21 -0.91 1.79
N ALA A 336 -13.62 -0.67 2.95
CA ALA A 336 -13.96 0.45 3.80
C ALA A 336 -12.71 1.27 4.09
N ASN A 337 -12.23 1.97 3.06
CA ASN A 337 -11.27 3.04 3.31
C ASN A 337 -11.94 4.26 3.96
N GLU A 338 -13.13 4.12 4.55
CA GLU A 338 -13.87 5.16 5.27
C GLU A 338 -14.74 4.53 6.36
N PRO A 339 -14.59 4.93 7.65
CA PRO A 339 -15.44 4.44 8.72
C PRO A 339 -16.83 5.07 8.64
N PHE A 340 -17.86 4.31 9.04
CA PHE A 340 -19.21 4.84 9.23
C PHE A 340 -19.24 5.93 10.31
N TRP A 341 -20.25 6.80 10.29
CA TRP A 341 -20.36 7.95 11.22
C TRP A 341 -21.79 8.41 11.49
#